data_AF-A0A519JWG8-F1
#
_entry.id   AF-A0A519JWG8-F1
#
_cell.length_a   1.000
_cell.length_b   1.000
_cell.length_c   1.000
_cell.angle_alpha   90.00
_cell.angle_beta   90.00
_cell.angle_gamma   90.00
#
_symmetry.space_group_name_H-M   'P 1'
#
loop_
_entity.id
_entity.type
_entity.pdbx_description
1 polymer ?
#
loop_
_entity_poly.entity_id
_entity_poly.type
_entity_poly.pdbx_seq_one_letter_code
_entity_poly.pdbx_strand_id
1 'polypeptide(L)'
;VNTSGNTLDANAIPVPKEDADKAMDAAACIACGACVASCKNGSAMLFVGAKVSQFALLPQGRVEATRRVLNMVKAMDEEGFGNCSNTGACEVECPKGISLENIARMNREYASANLKTANP
;
A
#
# COMPACT_ATOMS: atom_id res chain seq x y z
N VAL A 1 18.56 15.14 15.24
CA VAL A 1 18.88 14.37 14.02
C VAL A 1 20.38 14.38 13.84
N ASN A 2 21.05 13.25 14.10
CA ASN A 2 22.50 13.12 13.98
C ASN A 2 22.81 12.72 12.53
N THR A 3 23.35 13.66 11.74
CA THR A 3 23.79 13.45 10.35
C THR A 3 25.30 13.22 10.23
N SER A 4 25.97 12.80 11.32
CA SER A 4 27.43 12.70 11.41
C SER A 4 27.88 11.25 11.59
N GLY A 5 28.11 10.54 10.48
CA GLY A 5 29.26 9.63 10.41
C GLY A 5 29.04 8.11 10.46
N ASN A 6 27.97 7.58 9.84
CA ASN A 6 27.88 6.22 9.24
C ASN A 6 26.45 5.96 8.76
N THR A 7 25.94 6.75 7.81
CA THR A 7 24.66 6.41 7.16
C THR A 7 24.83 5.08 6.45
N LEU A 8 24.00 4.09 6.80
CA LEU A 8 23.96 2.83 6.06
C LEU A 8 23.63 3.16 4.60
N ASP A 9 24.41 2.63 3.65
CA ASP A 9 24.09 2.71 2.24
C ASP A 9 22.67 2.17 1.99
N ALA A 10 21.90 2.80 1.11
CA ALA A 10 20.51 2.39 0.87
C ALA A 10 20.40 0.95 0.34
N ASN A 11 21.47 0.44 -0.31
CA ASN A 11 21.59 -0.92 -0.81
C ASN A 11 22.28 -1.86 0.20
N ALA A 12 22.65 -1.39 1.40
CA ALA A 12 23.27 -2.22 2.42
C ALA A 12 22.34 -3.31 2.98
N ILE A 13 21.02 -3.13 2.84
CA ILE A 13 20.04 -4.15 3.21
C ILE A 13 19.57 -4.85 1.94
N PRO A 14 19.98 -6.10 1.70
CA PRO A 14 19.56 -6.85 0.52
C PRO A 14 18.04 -7.08 0.57
N VAL A 15 17.38 -6.88 -0.56
CA VAL A 15 15.95 -7.16 -0.76
C VAL A 15 15.85 -8.21 -1.87
N PRO A 16 15.05 -9.28 -1.69
CA PRO A 16 14.77 -10.23 -2.77
C PRO A 16 14.29 -9.49 -4.03
N LYS A 17 14.78 -9.89 -5.20
CA LYS A 17 14.44 -9.22 -6.48
C LYS A 17 12.93 -9.14 -6.70
N GLU A 18 12.21 -10.22 -6.42
CA GLU A 18 10.75 -10.25 -6.57
C GLU A 18 10.03 -9.26 -5.65
N ASP A 19 10.51 -9.09 -4.42
CA ASP A 19 9.93 -8.14 -3.46
C ASP A 19 10.24 -6.70 -3.88
N ALA A 20 11.46 -6.45 -4.36
CA ALA A 20 11.84 -5.16 -4.90
C ALA A 20 10.99 -4.78 -6.13
N ASP A 21 10.79 -5.72 -7.06
CA ASP A 21 9.96 -5.50 -8.26
C ASP A 21 8.52 -5.21 -7.89
N LYS A 22 7.89 -6.07 -7.08
CA LYS A 22 6.51 -5.86 -6.64
C LYS A 22 6.33 -4.56 -5.85
N ALA A 23 7.34 -4.13 -5.09
CA ALA A 23 7.33 -2.86 -4.38
C ALA A 23 7.37 -1.69 -5.37
N MET A 24 8.22 -1.77 -6.39
CA MET A 24 8.36 -0.74 -7.43
C MET A 24 7.15 -0.68 -8.36
N ASP A 25 6.54 -1.82 -8.70
CA ASP A 25 5.29 -1.90 -9.46
C ASP A 25 4.14 -1.21 -8.70
N ALA A 26 4.05 -1.43 -7.38
CA ALA A 26 3.11 -0.71 -6.54
C ALA A 26 3.44 0.80 -6.44
N ALA A 27 4.73 1.15 -6.41
CA ALA A 27 5.22 2.53 -6.38
C ALA A 27 4.90 3.30 -7.67
N ALA A 28 4.66 2.62 -8.80
CA ALA A 28 4.29 3.24 -10.07
C ALA A 28 2.97 4.02 -10.03
N CYS A 29 2.20 3.93 -8.94
CA CYS A 29 1.01 4.73 -8.70
C CYS A 29 1.28 6.24 -8.76
N ILE A 30 0.78 6.87 -9.83
CA ILE A 30 0.84 8.31 -10.11
C ILE A 30 -0.34 9.12 -9.53
N ALA A 31 -1.16 8.53 -8.65
CA ALA A 31 -2.31 9.19 -8.03
C ALA A 31 -3.31 9.86 -9.01
N CYS A 32 -3.54 9.23 -10.17
CA CYS A 32 -4.41 9.79 -11.22
C CYS A 32 -5.93 9.66 -10.95
N GLY A 33 -6.36 8.84 -9.98
CA GLY A 33 -7.78 8.65 -9.66
C GLY A 33 -8.59 7.74 -10.60
N ALA A 34 -8.01 7.22 -11.69
CA ALA A 34 -8.72 6.36 -12.65
C ALA A 34 -9.36 5.11 -11.99
N CYS A 35 -8.68 4.51 -11.01
CA CYS A 35 -9.20 3.38 -10.25
C CYS A 35 -10.44 3.71 -9.39
N VAL A 36 -10.55 4.95 -8.90
CA VAL A 36 -11.70 5.43 -8.14
C VAL A 36 -12.86 5.70 -9.09
N ALA A 37 -12.59 6.41 -10.19
CA ALA A 37 -13.60 6.82 -11.16
C ALA A 37 -14.27 5.64 -11.86
N SER A 38 -13.52 4.56 -12.13
CA SER A 38 -14.04 3.33 -12.76
C SER A 38 -14.75 2.40 -11.78
N CYS A 39 -14.51 2.53 -10.48
CA CYS A 39 -15.12 1.66 -9.49
C CYS A 39 -16.59 2.04 -9.27
N LYS A 40 -17.52 1.09 -9.43
CA LYS A 40 -18.95 1.31 -9.13
C LYS A 40 -19.22 1.77 -7.69
N ASN A 41 -18.32 1.44 -6.76
CA ASN A 41 -18.40 1.82 -5.36
C ASN A 41 -17.64 3.14 -5.07
N GLY A 42 -16.98 3.74 -6.06
CA GLY A 42 -16.06 4.87 -5.83
C GLY A 42 -14.93 4.49 -4.86
N SER A 43 -14.41 3.26 -4.94
CA SER A 43 -13.44 2.77 -3.96
C SER A 43 -12.02 3.23 -4.26
N ALA A 44 -11.33 3.74 -3.24
CA ALA A 44 -9.90 4.06 -3.31
C ALA A 44 -8.98 2.91 -2.85
N MET A 45 -9.53 1.71 -2.65
CA MET A 45 -8.79 0.54 -2.14
C MET A 45 -7.57 0.18 -2.98
N LEU A 46 -7.60 0.34 -4.33
CA LEU A 46 -6.43 0.05 -5.17
C LEU A 46 -5.30 1.07 -4.92
N PHE A 47 -5.65 2.35 -4.79
CA PHE A 47 -4.69 3.42 -4.47
C PHE A 47 -4.07 3.19 -3.08
N VAL A 48 -4.90 2.99 -2.06
CA VAL A 48 -4.44 2.71 -0.70
C VAL A 48 -3.59 1.43 -0.68
N GLY A 49 -4.08 0.39 -1.34
CA GLY A 49 -3.40 -0.88 -1.49
C GLY A 49 -2.00 -0.74 -2.08
N ALA A 50 -1.86 0.04 -3.15
CA ALA A 50 -0.57 0.31 -3.79
C ALA A 50 0.39 1.04 -2.85
N LYS A 51 -0.05 2.08 -2.14
CA LYS A 51 0.81 2.85 -1.21
C LYS A 51 1.20 2.08 0.03
N VAL A 52 0.34 1.18 0.53
CA VAL A 52 0.71 0.25 1.60
C VAL A 52 1.73 -0.77 1.07
N SER A 53 1.44 -1.36 -0.09
CA SER A 53 2.25 -2.42 -0.70
C SER A 53 3.65 -1.98 -1.14
N GLN A 54 3.80 -0.72 -1.58
CA GLN A 54 5.07 -0.09 -1.92
C GLN A 54 6.11 -0.24 -0.80
N PHE A 55 5.67 -0.23 0.46
CA PHE A 55 6.57 -0.29 1.61
C PHE A 55 6.44 -1.58 2.43
N ALA A 56 5.30 -2.27 2.36
CA ALA A 56 5.10 -3.52 3.10
C ALA A 56 6.09 -4.63 2.69
N LEU A 57 6.55 -4.62 1.44
CA LEU A 57 7.55 -5.56 0.93
C LEU A 57 8.99 -5.18 1.27
N LEU A 58 9.22 -3.96 1.76
CA LEU A 58 10.55 -3.45 2.02
C LEU A 58 10.88 -3.54 3.50
N PRO A 59 12.10 -3.97 3.88
CA PRO A 59 12.49 -4.07 5.29
C PRO A 59 12.40 -2.72 6.01
N GLN A 60 12.69 -1.62 5.31
CA GLN A 60 12.60 -0.25 5.82
C GLN A 60 11.15 0.16 6.17
N GLY A 61 10.16 -0.39 5.47
CA GLY A 61 8.75 -0.07 5.67
C GLY A 61 8.11 -0.78 6.86
N ARG A 62 8.74 -1.83 7.40
CA ARG A 62 8.18 -2.67 8.46
C ARG A 62 7.95 -1.91 9.77
N VAL A 63 8.83 -0.96 10.10
CA VAL A 63 8.77 -0.19 11.36
C VAL A 63 7.45 0.58 11.48
N GLU A 64 6.91 1.08 10.37
CA GLU A 64 5.68 1.86 10.36
C GLU A 64 4.50 1.14 9.72
N ALA A 65 4.62 -0.14 9.36
CA ALA A 65 3.60 -0.90 8.63
C ALA A 65 2.22 -0.82 9.29
N THR A 66 2.14 -1.14 10.59
CA THR A 66 0.88 -1.07 11.38
C THR A 66 0.27 0.33 11.34
N ARG A 67 1.06 1.36 11.64
CA ARG A 67 0.58 2.76 11.65
C ARG A 67 0.14 3.21 10.27
N ARG A 68 0.92 2.86 9.23
CA ARG A 68 0.67 3.23 7.85
C ARG A 68 -0.66 2.68 7.37
N VAL A 69 -0.91 1.38 7.52
CA VAL A 69 -2.14 0.76 7.02
C VAL A 69 -3.37 1.26 7.77
N LEU A 70 -3.30 1.40 9.10
CA LEU A 70 -4.41 1.94 9.89
C LEU A 70 -4.75 3.37 9.49
N ASN A 71 -3.74 4.25 9.38
CA ASN A 71 -3.97 5.65 9.02
C ASN A 71 -4.46 5.82 7.58
N MET A 72 -3.94 5.04 6.65
CA MET A 72 -4.35 5.11 5.25
C MET A 72 -5.79 4.63 5.03
N VAL A 73 -6.18 3.52 5.67
CA VAL A 73 -7.57 3.03 5.61
C VAL A 73 -8.50 4.00 6.33
N LYS A 74 -8.12 4.49 7.52
CA LYS A 74 -8.88 5.51 8.24
C LYS A 74 -9.14 6.75 7.39
N ALA A 75 -8.11 7.29 6.72
CA ALA A 75 -8.26 8.44 5.85
C ALA A 75 -9.17 8.14 4.66
N MET A 76 -9.07 6.96 4.06
CA MET A 76 -9.97 6.53 2.98
C MET A 76 -11.44 6.52 3.44
N ASP A 77 -11.70 6.01 4.64
CA ASP A 77 -13.04 5.94 5.22
C ASP A 77 -13.56 7.34 5.59
N GLU A 78 -12.72 8.21 6.17
CA GLU A 78 -13.08 9.60 6.55
C GLU A 78 -13.43 10.47 5.34
N GLU A 79 -12.75 10.26 4.21
CA GLU A 79 -13.05 10.93 2.93
C GLU A 79 -14.27 10.32 2.21
N GLY A 80 -14.87 9.25 2.74
CA GLY A 80 -16.10 8.66 2.22
C GLY A 80 -15.94 7.78 0.98
N PHE A 81 -14.73 7.28 0.70
CA PHE A 81 -14.55 6.32 -0.40
C PHE A 81 -15.21 4.98 -0.09
N GLY A 82 -15.82 4.34 -1.10
CA GLY A 82 -16.51 3.07 -0.90
C GLY A 82 -15.58 1.87 -0.72
N ASN A 83 -16.13 0.77 -0.22
CA ASN A 83 -15.40 -0.48 -0.01
C ASN A 83 -15.28 -1.33 -1.29
N CYS A 84 -14.28 -2.20 -1.36
CA CYS A 84 -14.08 -3.10 -2.49
C CYS A 84 -15.15 -4.21 -2.51
N SER A 85 -15.67 -4.53 -3.69
CA SER A 85 -16.56 -5.68 -3.96
C SER A 85 -15.99 -6.61 -5.04
N ASN A 86 -14.68 -6.56 -5.28
CA ASN A 86 -13.93 -7.38 -6.25
C ASN A 86 -14.47 -7.32 -7.69
N THR A 87 -14.85 -6.13 -8.17
CA THR A 87 -15.30 -5.94 -9.56
C THR A 87 -14.16 -6.01 -10.57
N GLY A 88 -12.93 -5.69 -10.17
CA GLY A 88 -11.74 -5.72 -11.00
C GLY A 88 -11.55 -4.57 -11.99
N ALA A 89 -12.53 -3.67 -12.14
CA ALA A 89 -12.44 -2.52 -13.06
C ALA A 89 -11.23 -1.61 -12.78
N CYS A 90 -10.84 -1.47 -11.51
CA CYS A 90 -9.74 -0.59 -11.12
C CYS A 90 -8.36 -1.03 -11.61
N GLU A 91 -8.11 -2.34 -11.78
CA GLU A 91 -6.85 -2.86 -12.36
C GLU A 91 -6.84 -2.69 -13.88
N VAL A 92 -7.97 -2.94 -14.54
CA VAL A 92 -8.12 -2.78 -16.00
C VAL A 92 -7.90 -1.35 -16.44
N GLU A 93 -8.50 -0.39 -15.73
CA GLU A 93 -8.42 1.05 -16.08
C GLU A 93 -7.15 1.74 -15.56
N CYS A 94 -6.30 1.03 -14.81
CA CYS A 94 -5.08 1.63 -14.28
C CYS A 94 -4.07 1.88 -15.41
N PRO A 95 -3.69 3.14 -15.73
CA PRO A 95 -2.72 3.42 -16.79
C PRO A 95 -1.28 2.98 -16.45
N LYS A 96 -1.07 2.46 -15.24
CA LYS A 96 0.20 1.95 -14.74
C LYS A 96 0.14 0.44 -14.44
N GLY A 97 -0.97 -0.23 -14.75
CA GLY A 97 -1.10 -1.68 -14.58
C GLY A 97 -0.97 -2.16 -13.14
N ILE A 98 -1.44 -1.38 -12.17
CA ILE A 98 -1.38 -1.76 -10.75
C ILE A 98 -2.35 -2.92 -10.50
N SER A 99 -1.80 -4.04 -10.03
CA SER A 99 -2.59 -5.24 -9.79
C SER A 99 -3.45 -5.18 -8.51
N LEU A 100 -4.61 -5.86 -8.55
CA LEU A 100 -5.48 -6.10 -7.39
C LEU A 100 -4.78 -6.83 -6.23
N GLU A 101 -3.66 -7.51 -6.45
CA GLU A 101 -2.88 -8.13 -5.37
C GLU A 101 -2.49 -7.13 -4.28
N ASN A 102 -2.33 -5.85 -4.64
CA ASN A 102 -2.05 -4.77 -3.70
C ASN A 102 -3.22 -4.53 -2.71
N ILE A 103 -4.47 -4.68 -3.16
CA ILE A 103 -5.65 -4.63 -2.28
C ILE A 103 -5.63 -5.82 -1.33
N ALA A 104 -5.36 -7.02 -1.85
CA ALA A 104 -5.29 -8.22 -1.03
C ALA A 104 -4.19 -8.13 0.04
N ARG A 105 -3.02 -7.58 -0.31
CA ARG A 105 -1.93 -7.35 0.66
C ARG A 105 -2.33 -6.34 1.72
N MET A 106 -2.91 -5.20 1.33
CA MET A 106 -3.37 -4.19 2.28
C MET A 106 -4.45 -4.75 3.22
N ASN A 107 -5.38 -5.57 2.76
CA ASN A 107 -6.37 -6.20 3.63
C ASN A 107 -5.72 -7.10 4.69
N ARG A 108 -4.68 -7.85 4.32
CA ARG A 108 -3.92 -8.68 5.27
C ARG A 108 -3.14 -7.84 6.28
N GLU A 109 -2.48 -6.77 5.82
CA GLU A 109 -1.79 -5.82 6.70
C GLU A 109 -2.77 -5.15 7.67
N TYR A 110 -3.94 -4.73 7.19
CA TYR A 110 -4.97 -4.10 8.02
C TYR A 110 -5.53 -5.06 9.06
N ALA A 111 -5.83 -6.30 8.68
CA ALA A 111 -6.27 -7.33 9.62
C ALA A 111 -5.19 -7.63 10.68
N SER A 112 -3.93 -7.80 10.27
CA SER A 112 -2.82 -8.01 11.21
C SER A 112 -2.62 -6.82 12.15
N ALA A 113 -2.75 -5.59 11.64
CA ALA A 113 -2.65 -4.37 12.44
C ALA A 113 -3.73 -4.31 13.51
N ASN A 114 -4.99 -4.57 13.15
CA ASN A 114 -6.12 -4.58 14.10
C ASN A 114 -5.93 -5.63 15.20
N LEU A 115 -5.44 -6.83 14.86
CA LEU A 115 -5.17 -7.88 15.86
C LEU A 115 -4.04 -7.49 16.83
N LYS A 116 -3.00 -6.81 16.34
CA LYS A 116 -1.90 -6.30 17.19
C LYS A 116 -2.37 -5.20 18.13
N THR A 117 -3.24 -4.30 17.66
CA THR A 117 -3.74 -3.20 18.49
C THR A 117 -4.83 -3.63 19.48
N ALA A 118 -5.55 -4.73 19.20
CA ALA A 118 -6.58 -5.27 20.07
C ALA A 118 -6.02 -6.03 21.28
N ASN A 119 -4.73 -6.38 21.29
CA ASN A 119 -4.06 -7.07 22.39
C ASN A 119 -2.76 -6.32 22.75
N PRO A 120 -2.86 -5.25 23.56
CA PRO A 120 -1.75 -4.34 23.86
C PRO A 120 -0.60 -5.00 24.63
#